data_AF-A0A538EHL0-F1
#
_entry.id   AF-A0A538EHL0-F1
#
_cell.length_a   1.000
_cell.length_b   1.000
_cell.length_c   1.000
_cell.angle_alpha   90.00
_cell.angle_beta   90.00
_cell.angle_gamma   90.00
#
_symmetry.space_group_name_H-M   'P 1'
#
loop_
_entity.id
_entity.type
_entity.pdbx_description
1 polymer ?
#
loop_
_entity_poly.entity_id
_entity_poly.type
_entity_poly.pdbx_seq_one_letter_code
_entity_poly.pdbx_strand_id
1 'polypeptide(L)'
;MFVLVPIAFAAGVITVFTPCILPVLPIVLAGGPGTTRRRPYAIAAGLVTTFTAFLLAGAWLWGLLGIGTQHQIQIGAVLLGLLALTLIVPRLGEWVERPLAFMTRYRVGDLGGGFLLGAALGLVFIPCGGPVLAALTSNVARDRVGGWLVVIALAYAIGAALPLLAIAAGSRRVATSFRRHAQAVRVAGGVLMAAAAVVIYNGWAQSLQTKVPSYAQWLQDRIEGSGQAKDQLAQLSGAKQSSQKSPGAPDIQGISGWINSAPLTTERLRGKVVLVDFWTYSCINCLRTLPYLKSWDERYRSKGLVILGVHSPEFAFEHSLGNVRQAVKQLGIHYPVALDNDFATWNAYQNQYWPADYLIDRSGRIRDVHFGEGAYAQTEQKIRRLLATKLPPALDQPDRTPTELRTPESYLGYARIGNYDGSPLRTDRPAQYRFPSALLKDSFAYAGTWTVASQRILAGPGARLRLNFLARSVHLVLTGRGDVHVKLNGRPLRTVHVTADKLYTLASQKRPQEGLLELSFTPGLSAYAFTFG
;
A
#
# COMPACT_ATOMS: atom_id res chain seq x y z
N MET A 1 16.15 1.50 -9.48
CA MET A 1 16.38 2.79 -10.18
C MET A 1 15.94 2.76 -11.64
N PHE A 2 16.41 1.83 -12.48
CA PHE A 2 15.94 1.66 -13.87
C PHE A 2 14.46 1.19 -14.01
N VAL A 3 13.90 0.57 -12.98
CA VAL A 3 12.51 0.06 -12.98
C VAL A 3 11.47 1.18 -12.81
N LEU A 4 11.86 2.34 -12.28
CA LEU A 4 10.92 3.44 -11.99
C LEU A 4 10.54 4.26 -13.21
N VAL A 5 11.47 4.39 -14.16
CA VAL A 5 11.22 5.09 -15.43
C VAL A 5 10.07 4.43 -16.21
N PRO A 6 10.03 3.10 -16.42
CA PRO A 6 8.91 2.45 -17.09
C PRO A 6 7.62 2.51 -16.27
N ILE A 7 7.68 2.50 -14.92
CA ILE A 7 6.49 2.67 -14.08
C ILE A 7 5.93 4.09 -14.20
N ALA A 8 6.77 5.12 -14.12
CA ALA A 8 6.38 6.51 -14.30
C ALA A 8 5.82 6.76 -15.70
N PHE A 9 6.45 6.17 -16.72
CA PHE A 9 5.95 6.19 -18.09
C PHE A 9 4.57 5.53 -18.21
N ALA A 10 4.39 4.32 -17.66
CA ALA A 10 3.10 3.63 -17.67
C ALA A 10 2.02 4.39 -16.90
N ALA A 11 2.36 4.99 -15.76
CA ALA A 11 1.47 5.86 -15.00
C ALA A 11 1.04 7.08 -15.82
N GLY A 12 1.96 7.70 -16.58
CA GLY A 12 1.66 8.79 -17.51
C GLY A 12 0.65 8.38 -18.59
N VAL A 13 0.82 7.18 -19.17
CA VAL A 13 -0.11 6.61 -20.17
C VAL A 13 -1.49 6.38 -19.57
N ILE A 14 -1.56 5.78 -18.38
CA ILE A 14 -2.83 5.51 -17.69
C ILE A 14 -3.55 6.81 -17.32
N THR A 15 -2.79 7.85 -16.96
CA THR A 15 -3.35 9.15 -16.57
C THR A 15 -4.24 9.70 -17.69
N VAL A 16 -3.92 9.49 -18.97
CA VAL A 16 -4.72 9.96 -20.12
C VAL A 16 -6.17 9.47 -20.09
N PHE A 17 -6.43 8.30 -19.50
CA PHE A 17 -7.77 7.71 -19.38
C PHE A 17 -8.52 8.18 -18.13
N THR A 18 -7.93 9.05 -17.32
CA THR A 18 -8.58 9.56 -16.10
C THR A 18 -9.72 10.53 -16.43
N PRO A 19 -10.75 10.60 -15.56
CA PRO A 19 -11.89 11.49 -15.73
C PRO A 19 -11.51 12.98 -15.82
N CYS A 20 -10.28 13.36 -15.44
CA CYS A 20 -9.76 14.72 -15.59
C CYS A 20 -9.41 15.12 -17.02
N ILE A 21 -9.03 14.17 -17.89
CA ILE A 21 -8.46 14.45 -19.22
C ILE A 21 -9.50 14.29 -20.33
N LEU A 22 -10.43 13.36 -20.13
CA LEU A 22 -11.56 13.11 -21.02
C LEU A 22 -12.32 14.38 -21.46
N PRO A 23 -12.56 15.37 -20.57
CA PRO A 23 -13.30 16.60 -20.91
C PRO A 23 -12.51 17.57 -21.79
N VAL A 24 -11.18 17.45 -21.81
CA VAL A 24 -10.24 18.33 -22.53
C VAL A 24 -9.86 17.76 -23.89
N LEU A 25 -10.03 16.45 -24.07
CA LEU A 25 -9.83 15.74 -25.34
C LEU A 25 -10.53 16.41 -26.55
N PRO A 26 -11.77 16.94 -26.45
CA PRO A 26 -12.43 17.62 -27.56
C PRO A 26 -11.69 18.88 -28.02
N ILE A 27 -11.05 19.62 -27.11
CA ILE A 27 -10.27 20.83 -27.42
C ILE A 27 -8.98 20.46 -28.17
N VAL A 28 -8.33 19.36 -27.75
CA VAL A 28 -7.15 18.81 -28.44
C VAL A 28 -7.50 18.30 -29.84
N LEU A 29 -8.66 17.64 -29.98
CA LEU A 29 -9.19 17.18 -31.27
C LEU A 29 -9.60 18.35 -32.18
N ALA A 30 -10.12 19.45 -31.62
CA ALA A 30 -10.43 20.67 -32.34
C ALA A 30 -9.16 21.42 -32.78
N GLY A 31 -8.07 21.31 -32.01
CA GLY A 31 -6.72 21.75 -32.37
C GLY A 31 -5.96 20.79 -33.30
N GLY A 32 -6.60 19.72 -33.76
CA GLY A 32 -6.08 18.75 -34.74
C GLY A 32 -5.67 19.42 -36.06
N PRO A 33 -4.83 18.74 -36.86
CA PRO A 33 -3.76 19.35 -37.64
C PRO A 33 -4.23 20.59 -38.42
N GLY A 34 -3.79 21.75 -37.94
CA GLY A 34 -3.53 22.89 -38.81
C GLY A 34 -2.57 22.50 -39.93
N THR A 35 -2.40 23.39 -40.91
CA THR A 35 -1.79 23.20 -42.23
C THR A 35 -0.40 22.52 -42.27
N THR A 36 0.28 22.28 -41.15
CA THR A 36 1.65 21.76 -41.10
C THR A 36 1.83 20.51 -40.21
N ARG A 37 2.58 19.51 -40.71
CA ARG A 37 2.87 18.20 -40.07
C ARG A 37 3.57 18.26 -38.70
N ARG A 38 4.05 19.44 -38.27
CA ARG A 38 4.87 19.65 -37.06
C ARG A 38 4.10 20.18 -35.83
N ARG A 39 2.85 20.64 -36.01
CA ARG A 39 2.04 21.24 -34.92
C ARG A 39 1.75 20.31 -33.73
N PRO A 40 1.47 19.00 -33.90
CA PRO A 40 1.26 18.08 -32.78
C PRO A 40 2.49 17.93 -31.87
N TYR A 41 3.69 17.90 -32.47
CA TYR A 41 4.95 17.84 -31.71
C TYR A 41 5.21 19.10 -30.88
N ALA A 42 4.79 20.27 -31.37
CA ALA A 42 4.88 21.52 -30.61
C ALA A 42 3.92 21.56 -29.41
N ILE A 43 2.73 20.96 -29.53
CA ILE A 43 1.78 20.79 -28.41
C ILE A 43 2.37 19.86 -27.35
N ALA A 44 2.93 18.72 -27.76
CA ALA A 44 3.58 17.80 -26.84
C ALA A 44 4.79 18.44 -26.13
N ALA A 45 5.61 19.20 -26.85
CA ALA A 45 6.73 19.92 -26.26
C ALA A 45 6.27 20.98 -25.24
N GLY A 46 5.21 21.74 -25.54
CA GLY A 46 4.61 22.70 -24.60
C GLY A 46 4.05 22.05 -23.34
N LEU A 47 3.38 20.90 -23.50
CA LEU A 47 2.86 20.10 -22.39
C LEU A 47 3.99 19.60 -21.48
N VAL A 48 5.00 18.95 -22.05
CA VAL A 48 6.11 18.35 -21.29
C VAL A 48 6.92 19.42 -20.55
N THR A 49 7.23 20.53 -21.21
CA THR A 49 8.05 21.61 -20.63
C THR A 49 7.34 22.31 -19.47
N THR A 50 6.10 22.75 -19.67
CA THR A 50 5.35 23.45 -18.61
C THR A 50 4.97 22.52 -17.47
N PHE A 51 4.51 21.31 -17.76
CA PHE A 51 4.18 20.34 -16.71
C PHE A 51 5.40 20.03 -15.84
N THR A 52 6.56 19.77 -16.45
CA THR A 52 7.81 19.51 -15.71
C THR A 52 8.23 20.73 -14.89
N ALA A 53 8.18 21.94 -15.46
CA ALA A 53 8.55 23.17 -14.78
C ALA A 53 7.64 23.45 -13.57
N PHE A 54 6.32 23.33 -13.73
CA PHE A 54 5.35 23.56 -12.65
C PHE A 54 5.37 22.47 -11.59
N LEU A 55 5.59 21.20 -11.95
CA LEU A 55 5.77 20.13 -10.97
C LEU A 55 6.97 20.40 -10.06
N LEU A 56 8.10 20.81 -10.66
CA LEU A 56 9.32 21.12 -9.91
C LEU A 56 9.17 22.40 -9.08
N ALA A 57 8.57 23.45 -9.65
CA ALA A 57 8.32 24.71 -8.96
C ALA A 57 7.32 24.55 -7.80
N GLY A 58 6.26 23.76 -7.99
CA GLY A 58 5.29 23.45 -6.94
C GLY A 58 5.95 22.70 -5.80
N ALA A 59 6.71 21.65 -6.10
CA ALA A 59 7.40 20.88 -5.07
C ALA A 59 8.39 21.75 -4.25
N TRP A 60 9.05 22.72 -4.89
CA TRP A 60 9.93 23.69 -4.23
C TRP A 60 9.15 24.71 -3.38
N LEU A 61 8.07 25.28 -3.92
CA LEU A 61 7.24 26.29 -3.25
C LEU A 61 6.56 25.75 -1.98
N TRP A 62 6.03 24.52 -2.04
CA TRP A 62 5.38 23.89 -0.89
C TRP A 62 6.38 23.56 0.23
N GLY A 63 7.63 23.27 -0.11
CA GLY A 63 8.71 23.05 0.87
C GLY A 63 9.03 24.30 1.70
N LEU A 64 8.89 25.50 1.12
CA LEU A 64 9.12 26.77 1.81
C LEU A 64 7.97 27.18 2.74
N LEU A 65 6.73 26.77 2.43
CA LEU A 65 5.53 27.25 3.12
C LEU A 65 5.11 26.38 4.33
N GLY A 66 5.69 25.19 4.52
CA GLY A 66 5.44 24.35 5.70
C GLY A 66 3.98 23.91 5.89
N ILE A 67 3.17 23.93 4.84
CA ILE A 67 1.73 23.63 4.89
C ILE A 67 1.52 22.11 4.94
N GLY A 68 0.68 21.63 5.88
CA GLY A 68 0.36 20.21 6.05
C GLY A 68 -0.31 19.58 4.81
N THR A 69 -0.06 18.28 4.60
CA THR A 69 -0.52 17.50 3.43
C THR A 69 -2.04 17.57 3.18
N GLN A 70 -2.85 17.64 4.24
CA GLN A 70 -4.30 17.76 4.13
C GLN A 70 -4.74 19.09 3.47
N HIS A 71 -4.06 20.19 3.78
CA HIS A 71 -4.41 21.51 3.25
C HIS A 71 -4.00 21.63 1.77
N GLN A 72 -2.90 20.96 1.38
CA GLN A 72 -2.49 20.88 -0.03
C GLN A 72 -3.54 20.17 -0.90
N ILE A 73 -4.12 19.08 -0.40
CA ILE A 73 -5.17 18.33 -1.09
C ILE A 73 -6.44 19.18 -1.24
N GLN A 74 -6.82 19.93 -0.20
CA GLN A 74 -7.98 20.82 -0.23
C GLN A 74 -7.79 21.97 -1.23
N ILE A 75 -6.62 22.62 -1.26
CA ILE A 75 -6.31 23.67 -2.23
C ILE A 75 -6.38 23.13 -3.66
N GLY A 76 -5.82 21.94 -3.90
CA GLY A 76 -5.91 21.27 -5.20
C GLY A 76 -7.33 20.94 -5.62
N ALA A 77 -8.17 20.47 -4.69
CA ALA A 77 -9.58 20.18 -4.95
C ALA A 77 -10.40 21.45 -5.27
N VAL A 78 -10.14 22.57 -4.57
CA VAL A 78 -10.79 23.86 -4.84
C VAL A 78 -10.42 24.37 -6.23
N LEU A 79 -9.14 24.33 -6.61
CA LEU A 79 -8.68 24.72 -7.95
C LEU A 79 -9.30 23.84 -9.04
N LEU A 80 -9.39 22.53 -8.82
CA LEU A 80 -10.05 21.59 -9.74
C LEU A 80 -11.56 21.90 -9.87
N GLY A 81 -12.22 22.24 -8.77
CA GLY A 81 -13.63 22.66 -8.77
C GLY A 81 -13.86 23.97 -9.53
N LEU A 82 -12.99 24.96 -9.36
CA LEU A 82 -13.03 26.21 -10.13
C LEU A 82 -12.87 25.97 -11.63
N LEU A 83 -11.94 25.08 -12.01
CA LEU A 83 -11.78 24.68 -13.41
C LEU A 83 -13.02 23.96 -13.94
N ALA A 84 -13.60 23.03 -13.17
CA ALA A 84 -14.83 22.35 -13.57
C ALA A 84 -15.98 23.34 -13.83
N LEU A 85 -16.08 24.39 -13.01
CA LEU A 85 -17.11 25.43 -13.15
C LEU A 85 -16.97 26.22 -14.47
N THR A 86 -15.74 26.48 -14.95
CA THR A 86 -15.51 27.13 -16.25
C THR A 86 -15.87 26.22 -17.44
N LEU A 87 -15.83 24.90 -17.27
CA LEU A 87 -16.29 23.95 -18.29
C LEU A 87 -17.82 23.82 -18.35
N ILE A 88 -18.50 23.93 -17.20
CA ILE A 88 -19.96 23.82 -17.09
C ILE A 88 -20.65 25.09 -17.55
N VAL A 89 -20.10 26.28 -17.22
CA VAL A 89 -20.70 27.58 -17.54
C VAL A 89 -19.85 28.32 -18.59
N PRO A 90 -20.20 28.26 -19.89
CA PRO A 90 -19.38 28.86 -20.96
C PRO A 90 -19.21 30.38 -20.83
N ARG A 91 -20.15 31.10 -20.20
CA ARG A 91 -20.03 32.55 -19.94
C ARG A 91 -18.93 32.92 -18.94
N LEU A 92 -18.60 32.02 -18.00
CA LEU A 92 -17.49 32.21 -17.07
C LEU A 92 -16.14 32.05 -17.77
N GLY A 93 -16.06 31.15 -18.77
CA GLY A 93 -14.87 30.97 -19.60
C GLY A 93 -14.48 32.25 -20.34
N GLU A 94 -15.45 32.95 -20.96
CA GLU A 94 -15.19 34.22 -21.64
C GLU A 94 -14.71 35.32 -20.69
N TRP A 95 -15.18 35.34 -19.45
CA TRP A 95 -14.78 36.33 -18.45
C TRP A 95 -13.34 36.12 -17.96
N VAL A 96 -12.92 34.86 -17.79
CA VAL A 96 -11.55 34.47 -17.43
C VAL A 96 -10.59 34.65 -18.62
N GLU A 97 -11.05 34.43 -19.84
CA GLU A 97 -10.23 34.57 -21.06
C GLU A 97 -10.00 36.04 -21.46
N ARG A 98 -10.91 36.97 -21.14
CA ARG A 98 -10.78 38.41 -21.47
C ARG A 98 -9.45 39.06 -21.04
N PRO A 99 -8.96 38.89 -19.80
CA PRO A 99 -7.65 39.42 -19.40
C PRO A 99 -6.47 38.67 -20.03
N LEU A 100 -6.59 37.35 -20.29
CA LEU A 100 -5.55 36.57 -20.99
C LEU A 100 -5.52 36.84 -22.51
N ALA A 101 -6.62 37.30 -23.10
CA ALA A 101 -6.73 37.60 -24.53
C ALA A 101 -5.80 38.74 -24.96
N PHE A 102 -5.35 39.58 -24.02
CA PHE A 102 -4.31 40.57 -24.25
C PHE A 102 -2.96 39.93 -24.60
N MET A 103 -2.61 38.79 -23.97
CA MET A 103 -1.37 38.04 -24.27
C MET A 103 -1.46 37.24 -25.58
N THR A 104 -2.65 36.78 -25.97
CA THR A 104 -2.84 35.99 -27.21
C THR A 104 -3.02 36.84 -28.48
N ARG A 105 -2.98 38.18 -28.37
CA ARG A 105 -2.96 39.09 -29.54
C ARG A 105 -1.66 39.02 -30.36
N TYR A 106 -0.57 38.49 -29.80
CA TYR A 106 0.59 38.10 -30.61
C TYR A 106 0.25 36.80 -31.35
N ARG A 107 -0.02 36.90 -32.67
CA ARG A 107 -0.16 35.74 -33.56
C ARG A 107 1.17 34.98 -33.63
N VAL A 108 1.40 34.11 -32.67
CA VAL A 108 2.50 33.14 -32.74
C VAL A 108 2.12 32.12 -33.82
N GLY A 109 3.02 31.89 -34.79
CA GLY A 109 2.75 31.01 -35.94
C GLY A 109 2.32 29.58 -35.55
N ASP A 110 2.06 28.73 -36.56
CA ASP A 110 1.45 27.39 -36.41
C ASP A 110 2.13 26.49 -35.34
N LEU A 111 3.42 26.71 -35.08
CA LEU A 111 4.21 26.06 -34.01
C LEU A 111 4.01 26.69 -32.62
N GLY A 112 3.99 28.01 -32.51
CA GLY A 112 3.87 28.71 -31.23
C GLY A 112 2.45 28.67 -30.64
N GLY A 113 1.42 28.67 -31.50
CA GLY A 113 0.06 28.41 -31.07
C GLY A 113 -0.13 26.99 -30.52
N GLY A 114 0.59 26.01 -31.08
CA GLY A 114 0.65 24.65 -30.53
C GLY A 114 1.34 24.59 -29.17
N PHE A 115 2.48 25.26 -29.01
CA PHE A 115 3.20 25.33 -27.75
C PHE A 115 2.39 26.00 -26.63
N LEU A 116 1.73 27.13 -26.91
CA LEU A 116 0.88 27.83 -25.95
C LEU A 116 -0.33 26.99 -25.52
N LEU A 117 -0.95 26.27 -26.47
CA LEU A 117 -2.03 25.35 -26.14
C LEU A 117 -1.51 24.20 -25.26
N GLY A 118 -0.35 23.63 -25.59
CA GLY A 118 0.32 22.62 -24.76
C GLY A 118 0.67 23.13 -23.36
N ALA A 119 1.10 24.38 -23.25
CA ALA A 119 1.43 25.06 -22.00
C ALA A 119 0.21 25.20 -21.07
N ALA A 120 -0.93 25.63 -21.62
CA ALA A 120 -2.18 25.73 -20.88
C ALA A 120 -2.67 24.36 -20.39
N LEU A 121 -2.53 23.33 -21.24
CA LEU A 121 -2.88 21.95 -20.89
C LEU A 121 -2.00 21.38 -19.78
N GLY A 122 -0.70 21.73 -19.76
CA GLY A 122 0.23 21.29 -18.71
C GLY A 122 -0.18 21.79 -17.33
N LEU A 123 -0.67 23.02 -17.24
CA LEU A 123 -1.16 23.60 -15.99
C LEU A 123 -2.41 22.87 -15.45
N VAL A 124 -3.31 22.48 -16.35
CA VAL A 124 -4.57 21.77 -16.03
C VAL A 124 -4.30 20.35 -15.52
N PHE A 125 -3.20 19.72 -15.92
CA PHE A 125 -2.87 18.33 -15.56
C PHE A 125 -2.34 18.17 -14.13
N ILE A 126 -1.85 19.25 -13.51
CA ILE A 126 -1.23 19.25 -12.18
C ILE A 126 -2.12 18.59 -11.11
N PRO A 127 -3.39 18.99 -10.89
CA PRO A 127 -4.21 18.42 -9.82
C PRO A 127 -4.51 16.93 -9.95
N CYS A 128 -4.38 16.33 -11.15
CA CYS A 128 -4.68 14.92 -11.39
C CYS A 128 -3.44 14.01 -11.36
N GLY A 129 -2.23 14.59 -11.24
CA GLY A 129 -0.98 13.86 -10.99
C GLY A 129 -0.74 13.52 -9.51
N GLY A 130 -1.78 13.54 -8.66
CA GLY A 130 -1.71 13.46 -7.21
C GLY A 130 -0.72 12.43 -6.62
N PRO A 131 -0.72 11.16 -7.06
CA PRO A 131 0.23 10.16 -6.57
C PRO A 131 1.69 10.50 -6.86
N VAL A 132 1.96 11.08 -8.04
CA VAL A 132 3.32 11.48 -8.45
C VAL A 132 3.73 12.76 -7.73
N LEU A 133 2.83 13.73 -7.58
CA LEU A 133 3.09 14.95 -6.80
C LEU A 133 3.38 14.64 -5.33
N ALA A 134 2.67 13.68 -4.71
CA ALA A 134 2.95 13.21 -3.36
C ALA A 134 4.34 12.55 -3.26
N ALA A 135 4.71 11.74 -4.25
CA ALA A 135 6.05 11.15 -4.35
C ALA A 135 7.17 12.17 -4.63
N LEU A 136 6.86 13.27 -5.33
CA LEU A 136 7.83 14.33 -5.63
C LEU A 136 8.01 15.30 -4.45
N THR A 137 6.92 15.73 -3.81
CA THR A 137 6.92 16.63 -2.65
C THR A 137 7.63 16.02 -1.45
N SER A 138 7.43 14.72 -1.18
CA SER A 138 8.16 14.00 -0.13
C SER A 138 9.69 13.97 -0.36
N ASN A 139 10.12 14.04 -1.62
CA ASN A 139 11.53 14.06 -2.02
C ASN A 139 12.12 15.49 -2.03
N VAL A 140 11.35 16.51 -2.40
CA VAL A 140 11.82 17.91 -2.43
C VAL A 140 11.92 18.52 -1.02
N ALA A 141 11.10 18.09 -0.06
CA ALA A 141 11.21 18.48 1.35
C ALA A 141 12.53 18.05 2.05
N ARG A 142 13.43 17.36 1.34
CA ARG A 142 14.69 16.79 1.88
C ARG A 142 15.96 17.35 1.20
N ASP A 143 15.91 18.53 0.59
CA ASP A 143 17.05 19.25 -0.01
C ASP A 143 17.91 18.43 -1.01
N ARG A 144 17.26 17.60 -1.83
CA ARG A 144 17.90 17.01 -3.02
C ARG A 144 17.03 17.19 -4.25
N VAL A 145 17.12 18.36 -4.87
CA VAL A 145 16.73 18.53 -6.27
C VAL A 145 17.80 17.88 -7.15
N GLY A 146 17.90 16.55 -7.12
CA GLY A 146 18.80 15.79 -7.97
C GLY A 146 18.25 15.71 -9.40
N GLY A 147 19.12 15.72 -10.42
CA GLY A 147 18.72 15.58 -11.83
C GLY A 147 17.90 14.33 -12.15
N TRP A 148 17.88 13.35 -11.25
CA TRP A 148 17.03 12.16 -11.33
C TRP A 148 15.52 12.45 -11.21
N LEU A 149 15.12 13.43 -10.41
CA LEU A 149 13.71 13.87 -10.32
C LEU A 149 13.22 14.40 -11.68
N VAL A 150 14.11 15.10 -12.40
CA VAL A 150 13.84 15.59 -13.75
C VAL A 150 13.64 14.42 -14.72
N VAL A 151 14.43 13.35 -14.61
CA VAL A 151 14.28 12.15 -15.44
C VAL A 151 12.93 11.46 -15.22
N ILE A 152 12.47 11.32 -13.96
CA ILE A 152 11.17 10.73 -13.65
C ILE A 152 10.02 11.61 -14.15
N ALA A 153 10.10 12.92 -13.91
CA ALA A 153 9.10 13.87 -14.38
C ALA A 153 8.99 13.87 -15.91
N LEU A 154 10.14 13.86 -16.61
CA LEU A 154 10.19 13.74 -18.07
C LEU A 154 9.62 12.40 -18.56
N ALA A 155 9.95 11.29 -17.92
CA ALA A 155 9.42 9.97 -18.30
C ALA A 155 7.90 9.90 -18.17
N TYR A 156 7.35 10.45 -17.08
CA TYR A 156 5.90 10.56 -16.88
C TYR A 156 5.25 11.48 -17.91
N ALA A 157 5.83 12.66 -18.16
CA ALA A 157 5.32 13.62 -19.13
C ALA A 157 5.34 13.07 -20.57
N ILE A 158 6.40 12.35 -20.95
CA ILE A 158 6.49 11.66 -22.25
C ILE A 158 5.43 10.54 -22.33
N GLY A 159 5.22 9.78 -21.25
CA GLY A 159 4.18 8.76 -21.17
C GLY A 159 2.78 9.32 -21.38
N ALA A 160 2.48 10.50 -20.84
CA ALA A 160 1.20 11.19 -21.06
C ALA A 160 1.07 11.80 -22.47
N ALA A 161 2.17 12.29 -23.05
CA ALA A 161 2.18 12.94 -24.36
C ALA A 161 1.99 11.96 -25.53
N LEU A 162 2.49 10.73 -25.42
CA LEU A 162 2.45 9.75 -26.52
C LEU A 162 1.03 9.31 -26.93
N PRO A 163 0.13 8.92 -26.02
CA PRO A 163 -1.26 8.61 -26.37
C PRO A 163 -1.99 9.82 -26.97
N LEU A 164 -1.74 11.03 -26.45
CA LEU A 164 -2.33 12.26 -26.97
C LEU A 164 -1.86 12.55 -28.40
N LEU A 165 -0.58 12.32 -28.70
CA LEU A 165 -0.05 12.42 -30.07
C LEU A 165 -0.66 11.38 -31.01
N ALA A 166 -0.84 10.14 -30.54
CA ALA A 166 -1.48 9.07 -31.31
C ALA A 166 -2.95 9.39 -31.63
N ILE A 167 -3.70 9.89 -30.65
CA ILE A 167 -5.10 10.32 -30.82
C ILE A 167 -5.19 11.53 -31.76
N ALA A 168 -4.30 12.52 -31.60
CA ALA A 168 -4.24 13.69 -32.46
C ALA A 168 -3.96 13.31 -33.93
N ALA A 169 -3.06 12.36 -34.17
CA ALA A 169 -2.73 11.86 -35.51
C ALA A 169 -3.89 11.06 -36.16
N GLY A 170 -4.64 10.29 -35.37
CA GLY A 170 -5.77 9.47 -35.83
C GLY A 170 -7.11 10.21 -36.01
N SER A 171 -7.19 11.48 -35.58
CA SER A 171 -8.45 12.23 -35.43
C SER A 171 -9.19 12.60 -36.73
N ARG A 172 -8.56 12.51 -37.91
CA ARG A 172 -9.13 13.01 -39.18
C ARG A 172 -10.50 12.41 -39.55
N ARG A 173 -10.78 11.15 -39.19
CA ARG A 173 -12.08 10.49 -39.48
C ARG A 173 -13.11 10.65 -38.37
N VAL A 174 -12.68 10.83 -37.12
CA VAL A 174 -13.56 10.85 -35.94
C VAL A 174 -14.00 12.28 -35.60
N ALA A 175 -13.20 13.29 -35.95
CA ALA A 175 -13.42 14.69 -35.60
C ALA A 175 -14.68 15.34 -36.22
N THR A 176 -15.26 14.78 -37.29
CA THR A 176 -16.46 15.35 -37.94
C THR A 176 -17.75 14.90 -37.25
N SER A 177 -17.82 13.64 -36.81
CA SER A 177 -18.97 13.09 -36.07
C SER A 177 -18.99 13.59 -34.61
N PHE A 178 -17.81 13.71 -34.00
CA PHE A 178 -17.68 14.09 -32.59
C PHE A 178 -18.01 15.57 -32.31
N ARG A 179 -17.87 16.46 -33.32
CA ARG A 179 -18.21 17.89 -33.19
C ARG A 179 -19.67 18.13 -32.81
N ARG A 180 -20.61 17.27 -33.24
CA ARG A 180 -22.04 17.41 -32.93
C ARG A 180 -22.36 17.18 -31.45
N HIS A 181 -21.52 16.42 -30.73
CA HIS A 181 -21.69 16.11 -29.31
C HIS A 181 -20.64 16.77 -28.42
N ALA A 182 -19.72 17.58 -28.98
CA ALA A 182 -18.60 18.17 -28.25
C ALA A 182 -19.05 19.02 -27.05
N GLN A 183 -20.16 19.74 -27.17
CA GLN A 183 -20.71 20.54 -26.08
C GLN A 183 -21.28 19.66 -24.95
N ALA A 184 -22.02 18.60 -25.30
CA ALA A 184 -22.55 17.65 -24.32
C ALA A 184 -21.42 16.91 -23.59
N VAL A 185 -20.38 16.48 -24.32
CA VAL A 185 -19.19 15.81 -23.75
C VAL A 185 -18.41 16.76 -22.83
N ARG A 186 -18.27 18.04 -23.21
CA ARG A 186 -17.61 19.05 -22.36
C ARG A 186 -18.36 19.28 -21.04
N VAL A 187 -19.68 19.42 -21.10
CA VAL A 187 -20.51 19.62 -19.90
C VAL A 187 -20.53 18.38 -19.02
N ALA A 188 -20.74 17.19 -19.60
CA ALA A 188 -20.69 15.92 -18.86
C ALA A 188 -19.33 15.70 -18.19
N GLY A 189 -18.25 16.03 -18.90
CA GLY A 189 -16.89 16.01 -18.37
C GLY A 189 -16.66 17.00 -17.23
N GLY A 190 -17.15 18.24 -17.37
CA GLY A 190 -17.11 19.24 -16.30
C GLY A 190 -17.87 18.81 -15.04
N VAL A 191 -19.05 18.21 -15.19
CA VAL A 191 -19.85 17.66 -14.07
C VAL A 191 -19.10 16.52 -13.38
N LEU A 192 -18.47 15.61 -14.13
CA LEU A 192 -17.64 14.54 -13.58
C LEU A 192 -16.42 15.08 -12.81
N MET A 193 -15.76 16.11 -13.34
CA MET A 193 -14.64 16.78 -12.65
C MET A 193 -15.09 17.47 -11.36
N ALA A 194 -16.24 18.15 -11.38
CA ALA A 194 -16.81 18.78 -10.18
C ALA A 194 -17.15 17.74 -9.11
N ALA A 195 -17.76 16.61 -9.50
CA ALA A 195 -18.04 15.50 -8.61
C ALA A 195 -16.75 14.91 -8.00
N ALA A 196 -15.70 14.72 -8.81
CA ALA A 196 -14.39 14.25 -8.34
C ALA A 196 -13.74 15.25 -7.35
N ALA A 197 -13.80 16.55 -7.64
CA ALA A 197 -13.29 17.59 -6.74
C ALA A 197 -13.99 17.57 -5.37
N VAL A 198 -15.31 17.42 -5.35
CA VAL A 198 -16.11 17.30 -4.10
C VAL A 198 -15.75 16.03 -3.32
N VAL A 199 -15.58 14.90 -4.02
CA VAL A 199 -15.17 13.62 -3.40
C VAL A 199 -13.77 13.72 -2.79
N ILE A 200 -12.83 14.40 -3.46
CA ILE A 200 -11.46 14.60 -2.97
C ILE A 200 -11.46 15.57 -1.78
N TYR A 201 -12.18 16.69 -1.87
CA TYR A 201 -12.24 17.71 -0.81
C TYR A 201 -12.78 17.15 0.51
N ASN A 202 -13.79 16.28 0.45
CA ASN A 202 -14.40 15.63 1.62
C ASN A 202 -13.64 14.39 2.11
N GLY A 203 -12.52 14.02 1.47
CA GLY A 203 -11.74 12.82 1.82
C GLY A 203 -12.43 11.49 1.45
N TRP A 204 -13.54 11.53 0.71
CA TRP A 204 -14.30 10.34 0.32
C TRP A 204 -13.55 9.47 -0.69
N ALA A 205 -12.53 10.01 -1.36
CA ALA A 205 -11.66 9.27 -2.27
C ALA A 205 -11.02 8.03 -1.59
N GLN A 206 -10.59 8.16 -0.33
CA GLN A 206 -10.02 7.04 0.45
C GLN A 206 -11.08 5.98 0.75
N SER A 207 -12.32 6.38 1.00
CA SER A 207 -13.45 5.48 1.28
C SER A 207 -14.01 4.80 0.01
N LEU A 208 -13.92 5.47 -1.14
CA LEU A 208 -14.30 4.92 -2.45
C LEU A 208 -13.26 3.92 -2.98
N GLN A 209 -11.97 4.14 -2.73
CA GLN A 209 -10.93 3.15 -3.04
C GLN A 209 -11.13 1.83 -2.29
N THR A 210 -11.67 1.87 -1.07
CA THR A 210 -12.03 0.65 -0.33
C THR A 210 -13.29 -0.07 -0.83
N LYS A 211 -14.10 0.57 -1.69
CA LYS A 211 -15.39 0.02 -2.18
C LYS A 211 -15.45 -0.29 -3.68
N VAL A 212 -14.49 0.18 -4.49
CA VAL A 212 -14.39 -0.10 -5.93
C VAL A 212 -13.04 -0.77 -6.23
N PRO A 213 -12.91 -2.09 -6.01
CA PRO A 213 -11.59 -2.74 -5.87
C PRO A 213 -10.95 -3.19 -7.19
N SER A 214 -11.64 -3.19 -8.33
CA SER A 214 -11.29 -4.19 -9.36
C SER A 214 -10.15 -3.85 -10.32
N TYR A 215 -9.84 -2.58 -10.60
CA TYR A 215 -8.85 -2.25 -11.65
C TYR A 215 -7.50 -1.74 -11.11
N ALA A 216 -7.53 -0.88 -10.09
CA ALA A 216 -6.32 -0.30 -9.52
C ALA A 216 -5.51 -1.34 -8.70
N GLN A 217 -6.18 -2.19 -7.91
CA GLN A 217 -5.52 -3.28 -7.18
C GLN A 217 -4.92 -4.33 -8.11
N TRP A 218 -5.58 -4.71 -9.22
CA TRP A 218 -5.00 -5.65 -10.19
C TRP A 218 -3.69 -5.15 -10.81
N LEU A 219 -3.60 -3.84 -11.10
CA LEU A 219 -2.39 -3.20 -11.61
C LEU A 219 -1.32 -3.06 -10.53
N GLN A 220 -1.74 -2.72 -9.30
CA GLN A 220 -0.87 -2.59 -8.15
C GLN A 220 -0.30 -3.96 -7.73
N ASP A 221 -1.10 -5.03 -7.74
CA ASP A 221 -0.69 -6.41 -7.46
C ASP A 221 0.28 -6.97 -8.52
N ARG A 222 0.15 -6.56 -9.79
CA ARG A 222 1.13 -6.92 -10.84
C ARG A 222 2.46 -6.17 -10.71
N ILE A 223 2.44 -4.96 -10.18
CA ILE A 223 3.65 -4.13 -10.01
C ILE A 223 4.34 -4.46 -8.66
N GLU A 224 3.56 -4.69 -7.60
CA GLU A 224 3.99 -4.99 -6.23
C GLU A 224 4.21 -6.49 -5.96
N GLY A 225 3.79 -7.37 -6.87
CA GLY A 225 4.00 -8.83 -6.79
C GLY A 225 5.43 -9.29 -7.07
N SER A 226 6.34 -8.40 -7.46
CA SER A 226 7.77 -8.70 -7.49
C SER A 226 8.41 -8.19 -6.20
N GLY A 227 8.97 -9.06 -5.36
CA GLY A 227 9.62 -8.67 -4.10
C GLY A 227 10.68 -7.57 -4.28
N GLN A 228 11.29 -7.48 -5.47
CA GLN A 228 12.22 -6.42 -5.85
C GLN A 228 11.58 -5.03 -6.00
N ALA A 229 10.32 -4.92 -6.40
CA ALA A 229 9.61 -3.65 -6.50
C ALA A 229 9.22 -3.13 -5.12
N LYS A 230 8.81 -4.00 -4.19
CA LYS A 230 8.58 -3.64 -2.77
C LYS A 230 9.85 -3.16 -2.08
N ASP A 231 10.98 -3.84 -2.29
CA ASP A 231 12.27 -3.41 -1.74
C ASP A 231 12.73 -2.06 -2.32
N GLN A 232 12.47 -1.80 -3.60
CA GLN A 232 12.81 -0.53 -4.24
C GLN A 232 11.83 0.60 -3.89
N LEU A 233 10.54 0.31 -3.72
CA LEU A 233 9.55 1.26 -3.19
C LEU A 233 9.82 1.57 -1.72
N ALA A 234 10.24 0.61 -0.91
CA ALA A 234 10.72 0.81 0.47
C ALA A 234 12.01 1.65 0.52
N GLN A 235 12.90 1.46 -0.45
CA GLN A 235 14.10 2.31 -0.61
C GLN A 235 13.75 3.74 -1.07
N LEU A 236 12.65 3.95 -1.81
CA LEU A 236 12.16 5.27 -2.23
C LEU A 236 11.28 5.95 -1.18
N SER A 237 10.55 5.19 -0.36
CA SER A 237 9.83 5.69 0.81
C SER A 237 10.78 5.99 1.99
N GLY A 238 12.07 5.70 1.85
CA GLY A 238 13.13 6.26 2.68
C GLY A 238 13.94 5.29 3.52
N ALA A 239 14.00 3.99 3.21
CA ALA A 239 14.89 3.04 3.91
C ALA A 239 16.35 3.05 3.39
N LYS A 240 16.91 4.22 3.08
CA LYS A 240 18.37 4.39 2.94
C LYS A 240 18.82 5.72 3.53
N GLN A 241 19.29 5.62 4.78
CA GLN A 241 20.07 6.57 5.59
C GLN A 241 20.60 7.80 4.84
N SER A 242 19.91 8.94 4.99
CA SER A 242 20.56 10.25 4.96
C SER A 242 21.05 10.54 6.39
N SER A 243 22.18 11.21 6.52
CA SER A 243 22.79 11.64 7.78
C SER A 243 22.00 12.77 8.47
N GLN A 244 20.67 12.70 8.47
CA GLN A 244 19.81 13.50 9.34
C GLN A 244 19.92 12.98 10.77
N LYS A 245 19.88 13.89 11.74
CA LYS A 245 19.80 13.60 13.18
C LYS A 245 18.72 12.52 13.42
N SER A 246 19.13 11.25 13.53
CA SER A 246 18.27 10.07 13.77
C SER A 246 17.18 10.40 14.79
N PRO A 247 15.88 10.31 14.49
CA PRO A 247 14.85 10.71 15.45
C PRO A 247 15.03 9.96 16.78
N GLY A 248 14.70 10.62 17.89
CA GLY A 248 14.62 9.93 19.18
C GLY A 248 13.57 8.83 19.09
N ALA A 249 13.81 7.71 19.75
CA ALA A 249 12.80 6.68 19.89
C ALA A 249 11.58 7.26 20.63
N PRO A 250 10.35 7.10 20.11
CA PRO A 250 9.13 7.42 20.86
C PRO A 250 9.08 6.62 22.16
N ASP A 251 8.31 7.11 23.15
CA ASP A 251 8.17 6.39 24.41
C ASP A 251 7.25 5.17 24.29
N ILE A 252 7.46 4.20 25.17
CA ILE A 252 6.65 2.98 25.23
C ILE A 252 5.43 3.27 26.11
N GLN A 253 4.29 3.54 25.48
CA GLN A 253 3.10 4.08 26.12
C GLN A 253 1.86 3.21 25.90
N GLY A 254 0.87 3.36 26.78
CA GLY A 254 -0.41 2.63 26.68
C GLY A 254 -0.28 1.11 26.81
N ILE A 255 0.77 0.62 27.48
CA ILE A 255 0.98 -0.81 27.67
C ILE A 255 0.06 -1.35 28.75
N SER A 256 -0.83 -2.26 28.35
CA SER A 256 -1.83 -2.91 29.20
C SER A 256 -1.26 -3.98 30.13
N GLY A 257 -0.08 -4.52 29.80
CA GLY A 257 0.58 -5.55 30.60
C GLY A 257 1.99 -5.84 30.13
N TRP A 258 2.81 -6.35 31.06
CA TRP A 258 4.20 -6.75 30.79
C TRP A 258 4.41 -8.22 31.10
N ILE A 259 5.23 -8.89 30.28
CA ILE A 259 5.68 -10.26 30.48
C ILE A 259 7.21 -10.26 30.44
N ASN A 260 7.85 -11.09 31.27
CA ASN A 260 9.31 -11.21 31.40
C ASN A 260 10.07 -9.95 31.89
N SER A 261 9.38 -8.86 32.22
CA SER A 261 9.98 -7.72 32.95
C SER A 261 8.93 -6.87 33.67
N ALA A 262 9.41 -6.00 34.56
CA ALA A 262 8.66 -4.82 34.99
C ALA A 262 8.59 -3.79 33.83
N PRO A 263 7.72 -2.77 33.92
CA PRO A 263 7.61 -1.75 32.88
C PRO A 263 8.96 -1.11 32.50
N LEU A 264 9.23 -1.07 31.20
CA LEU A 264 10.41 -0.41 30.63
C LEU A 264 9.99 0.93 30.02
N THR A 265 10.77 1.97 30.31
CA THR A 265 10.65 3.29 29.69
C THR A 265 11.88 3.57 28.83
N THR A 266 11.79 4.54 27.93
CA THR A 266 12.94 4.94 27.11
C THR A 266 14.14 5.39 27.96
N GLU A 267 13.94 6.00 29.13
CA GLU A 267 15.01 6.38 30.06
C GLU A 267 15.72 5.16 30.64
N ARG A 268 14.98 4.13 31.07
CA ARG A 268 15.55 2.89 31.62
C ARG A 268 16.34 2.09 30.59
N LEU A 269 16.08 2.35 29.31
CA LEU A 269 16.72 1.72 28.17
C LEU A 269 17.95 2.50 27.65
N ARG A 270 18.19 3.73 28.13
CA ARG A 270 19.41 4.49 27.80
C ARG A 270 20.66 3.70 28.16
N GLY A 271 21.71 3.85 27.34
CA GLY A 271 22.96 3.12 27.48
C GLY A 271 22.96 1.72 26.89
N LYS A 272 21.80 1.18 26.49
CA LYS A 272 21.66 -0.13 25.83
C LYS A 272 21.34 0.01 24.35
N VAL A 273 21.67 -0.99 23.57
CA VAL A 273 21.15 -1.12 22.20
C VAL A 273 19.80 -1.82 22.33
N VAL A 274 18.75 -1.24 21.76
CA VAL A 274 17.39 -1.79 21.87
C VAL A 274 16.87 -2.16 20.49
N LEU A 275 16.32 -3.35 20.36
CA LEU A 275 15.53 -3.76 19.20
C LEU A 275 14.07 -3.85 19.64
N VAL A 276 13.23 -2.94 19.14
CA VAL A 276 11.77 -3.02 19.35
C VAL A 276 11.19 -3.83 18.20
N ASP A 277 10.61 -4.98 18.52
CA ASP A 277 9.97 -5.90 17.56
C ASP A 277 8.45 -5.86 17.75
N PHE A 278 7.72 -5.37 16.74
CA PHE A 278 6.26 -5.40 16.73
C PHE A 278 5.79 -6.74 16.17
N TRP A 279 5.05 -7.49 16.98
CA TRP A 279 4.64 -8.84 16.63
C TRP A 279 3.25 -9.19 17.17
N THR A 280 2.69 -10.28 16.65
CA THR A 280 1.57 -10.98 17.27
C THR A 280 1.81 -12.49 17.16
N TYR A 281 1.30 -13.26 18.13
CA TYR A 281 1.66 -14.66 18.26
C TYR A 281 0.97 -15.59 17.24
N SER A 282 -0.10 -15.14 16.58
CA SER A 282 -0.75 -15.93 15.51
C SER A 282 -0.29 -15.56 14.10
N CYS A 283 0.59 -14.56 13.94
CA CYS A 283 1.15 -14.16 12.65
C CYS A 283 2.28 -15.11 12.21
N ILE A 284 2.13 -15.75 11.05
CA ILE A 284 3.14 -16.71 10.56
C ILE A 284 4.48 -16.03 10.26
N ASN A 285 4.45 -14.78 9.78
CA ASN A 285 5.67 -14.03 9.46
C ASN A 285 6.46 -13.75 10.74
N CYS A 286 5.80 -13.30 11.82
CA CYS A 286 6.41 -13.14 13.14
C CYS A 286 6.99 -14.47 13.67
N LEU A 287 6.25 -15.57 13.53
CA LEU A 287 6.72 -16.89 13.97
C LEU A 287 7.97 -17.37 13.20
N ARG A 288 8.14 -16.99 11.93
CA ARG A 288 9.35 -17.29 11.14
C ARG A 288 10.53 -16.38 11.48
N THR A 289 10.28 -15.14 11.90
CA THR A 289 11.31 -14.20 12.41
C THR A 289 11.81 -14.60 13.80
N LEU A 290 10.95 -15.20 14.61
CA LEU A 290 11.22 -15.48 16.02
C LEU A 290 12.54 -16.24 16.32
N PRO A 291 12.94 -17.29 15.56
CA PRO A 291 14.20 -17.99 15.80
C PRO A 291 15.45 -17.08 15.76
N TYR A 292 15.45 -16.06 14.90
CA TYR A 292 16.54 -15.10 14.78
C TYR A 292 16.57 -14.17 16.00
N LEU A 293 15.41 -13.64 16.40
CA LEU A 293 15.29 -12.80 17.60
C LEU A 293 15.75 -13.54 18.87
N LYS A 294 15.32 -14.80 19.04
CA LYS A 294 15.76 -15.63 20.18
C LYS A 294 17.28 -15.84 20.18
N SER A 295 17.84 -16.15 19.02
CA SER A 295 19.29 -16.33 18.87
C SER A 295 20.06 -15.03 19.17
N TRP A 296 19.53 -13.87 18.79
CA TRP A 296 20.14 -12.58 19.11
C TRP A 296 20.02 -12.22 20.60
N ASP A 297 18.89 -12.49 21.25
CA ASP A 297 18.73 -12.30 22.70
C ASP A 297 19.77 -13.15 23.45
N GLU A 298 19.84 -14.45 23.16
CA GLU A 298 20.80 -15.36 23.82
C GLU A 298 22.27 -14.92 23.63
N ARG A 299 22.64 -14.48 22.43
CA ARG A 299 24.03 -14.11 22.10
C ARG A 299 24.43 -12.73 22.61
N TYR A 300 23.52 -11.76 22.59
CA TYR A 300 23.87 -10.35 22.74
C TYR A 300 23.26 -9.67 23.97
N ARG A 301 22.34 -10.31 24.70
CA ARG A 301 21.75 -9.74 25.92
C ARG A 301 22.79 -9.36 26.96
N SER A 302 23.78 -10.24 27.19
CA SER A 302 24.90 -9.97 28.11
C SER A 302 25.88 -8.91 27.59
N LYS A 303 25.79 -8.53 26.31
CA LYS A 303 26.64 -7.52 25.65
C LYS A 303 25.96 -6.15 25.53
N GLY A 304 24.75 -6.02 26.08
CA GLY A 304 24.00 -4.77 26.12
C GLY A 304 22.93 -4.63 25.04
N LEU A 305 22.54 -5.71 24.36
CA LEU A 305 21.30 -5.74 23.57
C LEU A 305 20.10 -5.96 24.50
N VAL A 306 18.99 -5.26 24.24
CA VAL A 306 17.68 -5.56 24.79
C VAL A 306 16.71 -5.71 23.62
N ILE A 307 16.08 -6.86 23.49
CA ILE A 307 14.94 -7.03 22.60
C ILE A 307 13.67 -6.71 23.40
N LEU A 308 12.81 -5.86 22.86
CA LEU A 308 11.50 -5.57 23.42
C LEU A 308 10.45 -6.00 22.40
N GLY A 309 9.75 -7.10 22.68
CA GLY A 309 8.63 -7.55 21.86
C GLY A 309 7.38 -6.76 22.19
N VAL A 310 6.98 -5.82 21.34
CA VAL A 310 5.70 -5.11 21.46
C VAL A 310 4.62 -5.96 20.79
N HIS A 311 3.84 -6.65 21.61
CA HIS A 311 2.73 -7.46 21.17
C HIS A 311 1.53 -6.56 20.87
N SER A 312 1.29 -6.28 19.59
CA SER A 312 0.12 -5.51 19.11
C SER A 312 -0.89 -6.47 18.48
N PRO A 313 -2.08 -6.66 19.06
CA PRO A 313 -3.01 -7.71 18.66
C PRO A 313 -3.62 -7.43 17.28
N GLU A 314 -3.65 -8.44 16.42
CA GLU A 314 -4.38 -8.40 15.14
C GLU A 314 -5.85 -8.80 15.31
N PHE A 315 -6.12 -9.71 16.26
CA PHE A 315 -7.46 -10.22 16.55
C PHE A 315 -7.86 -10.03 18.02
N ALA A 316 -9.16 -9.96 18.29
CA ALA A 316 -9.69 -9.73 19.64
C ALA A 316 -9.15 -10.71 20.71
N PHE A 317 -8.97 -11.99 20.37
CA PHE A 317 -8.47 -13.00 21.32
C PHE A 317 -7.01 -12.77 21.74
N GLU A 318 -6.26 -11.98 20.98
CA GLU A 318 -4.85 -11.65 21.23
C GLU A 318 -4.69 -10.50 22.24
N HIS A 319 -5.77 -9.78 22.59
CA HIS A 319 -5.75 -8.79 23.68
C HIS A 319 -5.63 -9.44 25.07
N SER A 320 -5.90 -10.75 25.19
CA SER A 320 -5.88 -11.46 26.46
C SER A 320 -4.45 -11.69 26.94
N LEU A 321 -4.10 -11.06 28.07
CA LEU A 321 -2.80 -11.27 28.73
C LEU A 321 -2.51 -12.74 29.03
N GLY A 322 -3.53 -13.54 29.36
CA GLY A 322 -3.39 -14.97 29.59
C GLY A 322 -2.94 -15.72 28.34
N ASN A 323 -3.55 -15.41 27.20
CA ASN A 323 -3.22 -16.03 25.91
C ASN A 323 -1.81 -15.66 25.47
N VAL A 324 -1.47 -14.37 25.52
CA VAL A 324 -0.12 -13.88 25.16
C VAL A 324 0.94 -14.50 26.08
N ARG A 325 0.69 -14.58 27.39
CA ARG A 325 1.62 -15.21 28.34
C ARG A 325 1.82 -16.69 28.04
N GLN A 326 0.76 -17.42 27.70
CA GLN A 326 0.87 -18.82 27.31
C GLN A 326 1.67 -18.98 26.01
N ALA A 327 1.41 -18.13 25.01
CA ALA A 327 2.14 -18.13 23.75
C ALA A 327 3.64 -17.81 23.95
N VAL A 328 3.97 -16.75 24.69
CA VAL A 328 5.35 -16.38 25.07
C VAL A 328 6.09 -17.56 25.70
N LYS A 329 5.43 -18.28 26.62
CA LYS A 329 6.00 -19.49 27.25
C LYS A 329 6.20 -20.62 26.23
N GLN A 330 5.21 -20.93 25.40
CA GLN A 330 5.27 -22.02 24.42
C GLN A 330 6.31 -21.77 23.33
N LEU A 331 6.48 -20.51 22.92
CA LEU A 331 7.43 -20.09 21.91
C LEU A 331 8.87 -19.94 22.48
N GLY A 332 9.03 -20.02 23.80
CA GLY A 332 10.32 -19.89 24.47
C GLY A 332 10.90 -18.48 24.35
N ILE A 333 10.05 -17.47 24.53
CA ILE A 333 10.45 -16.06 24.51
C ILE A 333 10.88 -15.65 25.92
N HIS A 334 12.13 -15.20 26.06
CA HIS A 334 12.74 -14.83 27.35
C HIS A 334 13.05 -13.33 27.49
N TYR A 335 12.97 -12.58 26.39
CA TYR A 335 13.09 -11.13 26.39
C TYR A 335 11.77 -10.47 26.85
N PRO A 336 11.80 -9.20 27.31
CA PRO A 336 10.63 -8.42 27.68
C PRO A 336 9.56 -8.36 26.58
N VAL A 337 8.29 -8.53 26.98
CA VAL A 337 7.13 -8.38 26.07
C VAL A 337 6.14 -7.39 26.67
N ALA A 338 5.74 -6.40 25.87
CA ALA A 338 4.79 -5.35 26.21
C ALA A 338 3.49 -5.54 25.41
N LEU A 339 2.35 -5.58 26.09
CA LEU A 339 1.04 -5.75 25.44
C LEU A 339 0.43 -4.39 25.08
N ASP A 340 0.47 -4.05 23.79
CA ASP A 340 -0.02 -2.79 23.23
C ASP A 340 -1.45 -2.95 22.68
N ASN A 341 -2.39 -3.25 23.58
CA ASN A 341 -3.77 -3.58 23.25
C ASN A 341 -4.54 -2.42 22.58
N ASP A 342 -4.16 -1.17 22.86
CA ASP A 342 -4.81 0.03 22.32
C ASP A 342 -3.99 0.67 21.19
N PHE A 343 -2.95 -0.01 20.70
CA PHE A 343 -2.06 0.44 19.63
C PHE A 343 -1.37 1.79 19.93
N ALA A 344 -1.20 2.17 21.20
CA ALA A 344 -0.65 3.46 21.59
C ALA A 344 0.85 3.54 21.26
N THR A 345 1.59 2.46 21.49
CA THR A 345 3.02 2.36 21.11
C THR A 345 3.16 2.15 19.60
N TRP A 346 2.33 1.31 18.99
CA TRP A 346 2.24 1.10 17.55
C TRP A 346 2.07 2.42 16.78
N ASN A 347 1.10 3.24 17.21
CA ASN A 347 0.84 4.54 16.59
C ASN A 347 1.96 5.56 16.86
N ALA A 348 2.57 5.54 18.05
CA ALA A 348 3.70 6.42 18.37
C ALA A 348 4.92 6.15 17.46
N TYR A 349 5.16 4.87 17.15
CA TYR A 349 6.20 4.43 16.22
C TYR A 349 5.78 4.54 14.74
N GLN A 350 4.55 4.99 14.47
CA GLN A 350 3.96 5.06 13.13
C GLN A 350 4.06 3.73 12.37
N ASN A 351 3.92 2.61 13.10
CA ASN A 351 4.05 1.29 12.51
C ASN A 351 2.81 0.93 11.67
N GLN A 352 2.99 0.05 10.69
CA GLN A 352 1.93 -0.42 9.80
C GLN A 352 2.00 -1.92 9.49
N TYR A 353 2.97 -2.65 10.05
CA TYR A 353 3.27 -4.02 9.64
C TYR A 353 3.60 -4.95 10.82
N TRP A 354 3.34 -6.24 10.58
CA TRP A 354 3.83 -7.35 11.40
C TRP A 354 4.66 -8.31 10.53
N PRO A 355 5.89 -8.70 10.93
CA PRO A 355 6.69 -8.07 11.98
C PRO A 355 7.23 -6.69 11.54
N ALA A 356 7.68 -5.89 12.51
CA ALA A 356 8.42 -4.67 12.25
C ALA A 356 9.46 -4.40 13.34
N ASP A 357 10.70 -4.15 12.92
CA ASP A 357 11.86 -3.98 13.79
C ASP A 357 12.35 -2.53 13.78
N TYR A 358 12.55 -1.95 14.96
CA TYR A 358 13.16 -0.64 15.14
C TYR A 358 14.42 -0.77 16.00
N LEU A 359 15.58 -0.52 15.38
CA LEU A 359 16.87 -0.61 16.06
C LEU A 359 17.26 0.76 16.62
N ILE A 360 17.45 0.81 17.92
CA ILE A 360 17.72 2.02 18.71
C ILE A 360 19.11 1.90 19.33
N ASP A 361 19.90 2.96 19.25
CA ASP A 361 21.24 3.00 19.86
C ASP A 361 21.22 3.35 21.36
N ARG A 362 22.41 3.36 21.97
CA ARG A 362 22.61 3.71 23.38
C ARG A 362 22.17 5.13 23.77
N SER A 363 22.09 6.04 22.79
CA SER A 363 21.59 7.40 23.00
C SER A 363 20.07 7.50 22.85
N GLY A 364 19.40 6.36 22.61
CA GLY A 364 17.96 6.23 22.37
C GLY A 364 17.50 6.87 21.07
N ARG A 365 18.32 6.79 20.02
CA ARG A 365 17.98 7.26 18.67
C ARG A 365 17.77 6.08 17.74
N ILE A 366 16.75 6.15 16.88
CA ILE A 366 16.46 5.12 15.88
C ILE A 366 17.53 5.17 14.79
N ARG A 367 18.27 4.06 14.62
CA ARG A 367 19.34 3.92 13.62
C ARG A 367 18.94 3.09 12.42
N ASP A 368 17.95 2.24 12.59
CA ASP A 368 17.40 1.41 11.52
C ASP A 368 15.94 1.08 11.79
N VAL A 369 15.19 0.88 10.70
CA VAL A 369 13.82 0.38 10.71
C VAL A 369 13.70 -0.67 9.61
N HIS A 370 13.11 -1.81 9.93
CA HIS A 370 12.85 -2.90 9.01
C HIS A 370 11.38 -3.31 9.10
N PHE A 371 10.69 -3.32 7.97
CA PHE A 371 9.29 -3.71 7.89
C PHE A 371 9.16 -5.05 7.17
N GLY A 372 8.34 -5.94 7.74
CA GLY A 372 8.11 -7.26 7.22
C GLY A 372 9.17 -8.27 7.66
N GLU A 373 9.10 -9.46 7.05
CA GLU A 373 9.95 -10.60 7.34
C GLU A 373 11.21 -10.58 6.45
N GLY A 374 12.37 -10.90 7.02
CA GLY A 374 13.61 -11.18 6.28
C GLY A 374 14.77 -10.26 6.66
N ALA A 375 15.79 -10.23 5.79
CA ALA A 375 16.99 -9.40 5.94
C ALA A 375 17.72 -9.56 7.29
N TYR A 376 17.66 -10.76 7.88
CA TYR A 376 18.14 -11.02 9.24
C TYR A 376 19.64 -10.75 9.38
N ALA A 377 20.44 -11.14 8.38
CA ALA A 377 21.88 -10.91 8.40
C ALA A 377 22.24 -9.41 8.40
N GLN A 378 21.47 -8.60 7.66
CA GLN A 378 21.65 -7.15 7.61
C GLN A 378 21.27 -6.52 8.95
N THR A 379 20.16 -6.94 9.55
CA THR A 379 19.71 -6.46 10.87
C THR A 379 20.73 -6.83 11.95
N GLU A 380 21.20 -8.07 11.98
CA GLU A 380 22.23 -8.51 12.93
C GLU A 380 23.53 -7.71 12.77
N GLN A 381 23.97 -7.46 11.52
CA GLN A 381 25.17 -6.66 11.28
C GLN A 381 25.04 -5.25 11.89
N LYS A 382 23.86 -4.63 11.79
CA LYS A 382 23.60 -3.31 12.39
C LYS A 382 23.58 -3.38 13.91
N ILE A 383 22.95 -4.40 14.50
CA ILE A 383 23.01 -4.66 15.95
C ILE A 383 24.47 -4.73 16.41
N ARG A 384 25.28 -5.57 15.75
CA ARG A 384 26.69 -5.78 16.08
C ARG A 384 27.51 -4.50 15.98
N ARG A 385 27.27 -3.63 14.99
CA ARG A 385 27.95 -2.32 14.87
C ARG A 385 27.64 -1.40 16.04
N LEU A 386 26.41 -1.44 16.57
CA LEU A 386 26.03 -0.62 17.72
C LEU A 386 26.57 -1.19 19.04
N LEU A 387 26.82 -2.50 19.10
CA LEU A 387 27.42 -3.17 20.25
C LEU A 387 28.95 -3.02 20.24
N ALA A 388 29.47 -2.01 20.97
CA ALA A 388 30.90 -1.67 21.04
C ALA A 388 31.78 -2.64 21.88
N THR A 389 31.62 -3.97 21.71
CA THR A 389 32.38 -4.98 22.47
C THR A 389 32.86 -6.11 21.56
N LYS A 390 33.75 -6.97 22.06
CA LYS A 390 34.11 -8.21 21.38
C LYS A 390 32.91 -9.15 21.35
N LEU A 391 32.37 -9.40 20.16
CA LEU A 391 31.17 -10.23 19.94
C LEU A 391 31.56 -11.63 19.44
N PRO A 392 30.74 -12.67 19.72
CA PRO A 392 30.87 -13.97 19.06
C PRO A 392 30.73 -13.84 17.53
N PRO A 393 31.02 -14.87 16.73
CA PRO A 393 30.68 -14.88 15.30
C PRO A 393 29.20 -14.58 15.06
N ALA A 394 28.91 -13.99 13.89
CA ALA A 394 27.53 -13.72 13.47
C ALA A 394 26.73 -15.03 13.34
N LEU A 395 25.41 -14.92 13.36
CA LEU A 395 24.53 -16.08 13.26
C LEU A 395 24.66 -16.71 11.86
N ASP A 396 25.09 -17.96 11.84
CA ASP A 396 25.17 -18.78 10.62
C ASP A 396 23.87 -19.58 10.45
N GLN A 397 22.76 -18.86 10.31
CA GLN A 397 21.45 -19.46 10.07
C GLN A 397 20.92 -19.00 8.69
N PRO A 398 20.56 -19.93 7.79
CA PRO A 398 20.04 -19.55 6.48
C PRO A 398 18.72 -18.78 6.63
N ASP A 399 18.56 -17.72 5.85
CA ASP A 399 17.29 -17.00 5.73
C ASP A 399 16.26 -17.91 5.05
N ARG A 400 15.15 -18.19 5.75
CA ARG A 400 14.05 -19.04 5.27
C ARG A 400 12.82 -18.25 4.84
N THR A 401 12.96 -16.93 4.69
CA THR A 401 11.88 -16.05 4.24
C THR A 401 11.41 -16.51 2.85
N PRO A 402 10.11 -16.81 2.66
CA PRO A 402 9.59 -17.17 1.35
C PRO A 402 9.76 -16.01 0.37
N THR A 403 10.35 -16.29 -0.81
CA THR A 403 10.58 -15.28 -1.86
C THR A 403 9.70 -15.51 -3.09
N GLU A 404 9.01 -16.65 -3.14
CA GLU A 404 8.16 -17.02 -4.26
C GLU A 404 6.81 -16.30 -4.23
N LEU A 405 6.19 -16.17 -5.40
CA LEU A 405 4.80 -15.71 -5.52
C LEU A 405 3.89 -16.63 -4.70
N ARG A 406 3.06 -16.01 -3.85
CA ARG A 406 2.14 -16.72 -2.97
C ARG A 406 0.81 -15.99 -2.86
N THR A 407 -0.23 -16.73 -2.48
CA THR A 407 -1.52 -16.16 -2.11
C THR A 407 -1.33 -15.13 -0.99
N PRO A 408 -1.93 -13.93 -1.11
CA PRO A 408 -1.96 -12.95 -0.01
C PRO A 408 -2.74 -13.47 1.19
N GLU A 409 -2.46 -12.92 2.37
CA GLU A 409 -3.25 -13.21 3.56
C GLU A 409 -4.74 -13.01 3.31
N SER A 410 -5.54 -14.01 3.68
CA SER A 410 -6.96 -14.07 3.33
C SER A 410 -7.82 -14.05 4.58
N TYR A 411 -8.35 -12.87 4.92
CA TYR A 411 -9.24 -12.68 6.06
C TYR A 411 -10.64 -13.22 5.79
N LEU A 412 -11.20 -13.90 6.80
CA LEU A 412 -12.50 -14.56 6.72
C LEU A 412 -13.63 -13.71 7.33
N GLY A 413 -13.32 -12.75 8.19
CA GLY A 413 -14.30 -11.82 8.75
C GLY A 413 -14.69 -10.71 7.77
N TYR A 414 -15.94 -10.24 7.82
CA TYR A 414 -16.47 -9.28 6.83
C TYR A 414 -15.78 -7.91 6.85
N ALA A 415 -15.05 -7.54 7.89
CA ALA A 415 -14.40 -6.23 7.98
C ALA A 415 -13.17 -6.10 7.07
N ARG A 416 -12.48 -7.20 6.78
CA ARG A 416 -11.23 -7.23 5.98
C ARG A 416 -11.27 -8.27 4.85
N ILE A 417 -12.44 -8.84 4.57
CA ILE A 417 -12.62 -9.84 3.52
C ILE A 417 -12.32 -9.24 2.14
N GLY A 418 -11.42 -9.87 1.38
CA GLY A 418 -10.98 -9.37 0.07
C GLY A 418 -11.27 -10.35 -1.08
N ASN A 419 -10.81 -11.58 -0.94
CA ASN A 419 -10.79 -12.62 -1.99
C ASN A 419 -11.89 -13.68 -1.81
N TYR A 420 -13.11 -13.23 -1.53
CA TYR A 420 -14.27 -14.11 -1.36
C TYR A 420 -15.05 -14.29 -2.67
N ASP A 421 -15.29 -15.54 -3.05
CA ASP A 421 -15.92 -15.93 -4.32
C ASP A 421 -17.14 -16.85 -4.08
N GLY A 422 -17.85 -16.63 -2.96
CA GLY A 422 -18.99 -17.46 -2.55
C GLY A 422 -20.35 -16.78 -2.64
N SER A 423 -21.36 -17.40 -2.02
CA SER A 423 -22.73 -16.85 -1.93
C SER A 423 -22.75 -15.50 -1.19
N PRO A 424 -23.70 -14.58 -1.45
CA PRO A 424 -23.75 -13.29 -0.78
C PRO A 424 -23.65 -13.38 0.76
N LEU A 425 -22.77 -12.58 1.35
CA LEU A 425 -22.51 -12.61 2.79
C LEU A 425 -23.72 -12.12 3.58
N ARG A 426 -24.12 -12.91 4.59
CA ARG A 426 -25.03 -12.48 5.65
C ARG A 426 -24.21 -12.32 6.93
N THR A 427 -24.06 -11.08 7.39
CA THR A 427 -23.22 -10.75 8.54
C THR A 427 -23.95 -10.96 9.86
N ASP A 428 -23.21 -11.32 10.91
CA ASP A 428 -23.61 -11.39 12.32
C ASP A 428 -24.82 -12.28 12.64
N ARG A 429 -25.19 -13.17 11.73
CA ARG A 429 -26.23 -14.20 11.95
C ARG A 429 -25.89 -15.51 11.24
N PRO A 430 -26.37 -16.65 11.74
CA PRO A 430 -26.23 -17.92 11.05
C PRO A 430 -26.90 -17.86 9.67
N ALA A 431 -26.18 -18.29 8.64
CA ALA A 431 -26.70 -18.41 7.29
C ALA A 431 -26.14 -19.64 6.59
N GLN A 432 -26.90 -20.16 5.63
CA GLN A 432 -26.49 -21.28 4.81
C GLN A 432 -25.77 -20.77 3.56
N TYR A 433 -24.58 -21.30 3.32
CA TYR A 433 -23.73 -20.97 2.17
C TYR A 433 -23.56 -22.19 1.26
N ARG A 434 -23.23 -21.94 -0.01
CA ARG A 434 -22.92 -22.96 -1.00
C ARG A 434 -21.65 -22.57 -1.76
N PHE A 435 -20.85 -23.58 -2.10
CA PHE A 435 -19.68 -23.37 -2.96
C PHE A 435 -20.12 -22.98 -4.38
N PRO A 436 -19.35 -22.13 -5.06
CA PRO A 436 -19.52 -21.91 -6.49
C PRO A 436 -19.16 -23.18 -7.27
N SER A 437 -19.55 -23.23 -8.56
CA SER A 437 -19.20 -24.33 -9.46
C SER A 437 -17.68 -24.40 -9.71
N ALA A 438 -17.02 -23.24 -9.79
CA ALA A 438 -15.57 -23.09 -9.88
C ALA A 438 -15.13 -21.97 -8.93
N LEU A 439 -13.97 -22.14 -8.31
CA LEU A 439 -13.40 -21.16 -7.37
C LEU A 439 -12.22 -20.44 -8.04
N LEU A 440 -12.26 -19.11 -8.07
CA LEU A 440 -11.18 -18.30 -8.62
C LEU A 440 -9.84 -18.58 -7.92
N LYS A 441 -8.75 -18.30 -8.64
CA LYS A 441 -7.39 -18.41 -8.08
C LYS A 441 -7.24 -17.45 -6.90
N ASP A 442 -6.46 -17.85 -5.90
CA ASP A 442 -6.17 -17.05 -4.71
C ASP A 442 -7.44 -16.60 -3.99
N SER A 443 -8.51 -17.40 -4.03
CA SER A 443 -9.83 -17.05 -3.51
C SER A 443 -10.42 -18.19 -2.66
N PHE A 444 -11.40 -17.85 -1.81
CA PHE A 444 -12.06 -18.82 -0.94
C PHE A 444 -13.58 -18.66 -0.94
N ALA A 445 -14.29 -19.72 -0.54
CA ALA A 445 -15.74 -19.75 -0.44
C ALA A 445 -16.22 -20.61 0.74
N TYR A 446 -17.45 -20.33 1.20
CA TYR A 446 -18.09 -21.04 2.31
C TYR A 446 -19.14 -22.03 1.79
N ALA A 447 -19.34 -23.12 2.52
CA ALA A 447 -20.51 -23.98 2.39
C ALA A 447 -21.00 -24.47 3.75
N GLY A 448 -22.29 -24.81 3.84
CA GLY A 448 -22.92 -25.18 5.10
C GLY A 448 -23.29 -23.95 5.93
N THR A 449 -23.53 -24.14 7.23
CA THR A 449 -23.98 -23.05 8.10
C THR A 449 -22.78 -22.33 8.70
N TRP A 450 -22.72 -21.02 8.49
CA TRP A 450 -21.70 -20.13 9.06
C TRP A 450 -22.35 -18.89 9.66
N THR A 451 -21.75 -18.37 10.73
CA THR A 451 -21.98 -16.99 11.17
C THR A 451 -20.74 -16.18 10.84
N VAL A 452 -20.85 -15.23 9.91
CA VAL A 452 -19.73 -14.38 9.50
C VAL A 452 -19.75 -13.11 10.35
N ALA A 453 -18.84 -13.01 11.31
CA ALA A 453 -18.65 -11.84 12.16
C ALA A 453 -17.58 -10.90 11.58
N SER A 454 -17.37 -9.76 12.23
CA SER A 454 -16.46 -8.70 11.76
C SER A 454 -15.03 -9.21 11.49
N GLN A 455 -14.44 -9.95 12.43
CA GLN A 455 -13.06 -10.45 12.35
C GLN A 455 -12.94 -11.96 12.10
N ARG A 456 -14.03 -12.73 12.25
CA ARG A 456 -14.00 -14.20 12.26
C ARG A 456 -15.24 -14.81 11.64
N ILE A 457 -15.14 -16.08 11.27
CA ILE A 457 -16.28 -16.95 10.95
C ILE A 457 -16.46 -17.98 12.07
N LEU A 458 -17.71 -18.26 12.44
CA LEU A 458 -18.09 -19.29 13.41
C LEU A 458 -18.75 -20.47 12.70
N ALA A 459 -18.19 -21.66 12.88
CA ALA A 459 -18.67 -22.90 12.28
C ALA A 459 -19.99 -23.36 12.91
N GLY A 460 -21.03 -23.51 12.09
CA GLY A 460 -22.28 -24.18 12.43
C GLY A 460 -22.36 -25.61 11.87
N PRO A 461 -23.57 -26.19 11.80
CA PRO A 461 -23.78 -27.52 11.22
C PRO A 461 -23.35 -27.60 9.74
N GLY A 462 -22.55 -28.63 9.42
CA GLY A 462 -22.07 -28.88 8.06
C GLY A 462 -21.10 -27.83 7.52
N ALA A 463 -20.50 -27.02 8.38
CA ALA A 463 -19.59 -25.95 8.05
C ALA A 463 -18.36 -26.46 7.27
N ARG A 464 -18.23 -25.99 6.03
CA ARG A 464 -17.10 -26.27 5.14
C ARG A 464 -16.53 -24.98 4.55
N LEU A 465 -15.22 -24.98 4.31
CA LEU A 465 -14.47 -23.88 3.73
C LEU A 465 -13.60 -24.43 2.61
N ARG A 466 -13.57 -23.76 1.47
CA ARG A 466 -12.72 -24.13 0.34
C ARG A 466 -11.83 -22.96 -0.03
N LEU A 467 -10.55 -23.24 -0.28
CA LEU A 467 -9.54 -22.25 -0.64
C LEU A 467 -8.76 -22.76 -1.84
N ASN A 468 -8.68 -21.94 -2.89
CA ASN A 468 -7.75 -22.13 -4.00
C ASN A 468 -6.53 -21.25 -3.74
N PHE A 469 -5.36 -21.85 -3.55
CA PHE A 469 -4.15 -21.14 -3.12
C PHE A 469 -2.94 -21.53 -3.96
N LEU A 470 -1.92 -20.66 -3.97
CA LEU A 470 -0.57 -20.88 -4.44
C LEU A 470 0.38 -20.65 -3.25
N ALA A 471 0.91 -21.71 -2.67
CA ALA A 471 1.88 -21.62 -1.56
C ALA A 471 2.59 -22.96 -1.32
N ARG A 472 3.68 -22.93 -0.55
CA ARG A 472 4.34 -24.14 -0.07
C ARG A 472 3.64 -24.66 1.17
N SER A 473 3.31 -23.80 2.13
CA SER A 473 2.51 -24.15 3.30
C SER A 473 1.30 -23.24 3.46
N VAL A 474 0.23 -23.81 4.02
CA VAL A 474 -1.01 -23.10 4.34
C VAL A 474 -1.29 -23.25 5.81
N HIS A 475 -1.59 -22.13 6.45
CA HIS A 475 -1.90 -22.04 7.86
C HIS A 475 -3.24 -21.34 8.05
N LEU A 476 -3.92 -21.62 9.16
CA LEU A 476 -5.19 -21.01 9.52
C LEU A 476 -5.20 -20.66 10.99
N VAL A 477 -5.59 -19.42 11.29
CA VAL A 477 -5.79 -18.95 12.66
C VAL A 477 -7.13 -19.47 13.16
N LEU A 478 -7.09 -20.29 14.22
CA LEU A 478 -8.25 -20.97 14.78
C LEU A 478 -8.35 -20.73 16.28
N THR A 479 -9.59 -20.64 16.77
CA THR A 479 -9.91 -20.55 18.20
C THR A 479 -11.07 -21.46 18.56
N GLY A 480 -11.15 -21.85 19.84
CA GLY A 480 -12.14 -22.80 20.34
C GLY A 480 -11.57 -24.22 20.51
N ARG A 481 -12.47 -25.23 20.55
CA ARG A 481 -12.08 -26.64 20.70
C ARG A 481 -12.86 -27.52 19.74
N GLY A 482 -12.17 -28.43 19.08
CA GLY A 482 -12.76 -29.34 18.09
C GLY A 482 -11.78 -29.71 16.99
N ASP A 483 -12.29 -30.35 15.96
CA ASP A 483 -11.52 -30.86 14.83
C ASP A 483 -11.82 -30.12 13.52
N VAL A 484 -10.76 -29.95 12.72
CA VAL A 484 -10.83 -29.52 11.33
C VAL A 484 -10.27 -30.63 10.46
N HIS A 485 -11.12 -31.23 9.62
CA HIS A 485 -10.69 -32.24 8.65
C HIS A 485 -10.21 -31.55 7.38
N VAL A 486 -8.99 -31.87 6.95
CA VAL A 486 -8.31 -31.23 5.84
C VAL A 486 -8.23 -32.19 4.65
N LYS A 487 -8.75 -31.76 3.50
CA LYS A 487 -8.56 -32.40 2.20
C LYS A 487 -7.76 -31.48 1.28
N LEU A 488 -6.81 -32.04 0.55
CA LEU A 488 -6.02 -31.34 -0.47
C LEU A 488 -6.25 -32.02 -1.81
N ASN A 489 -6.70 -31.26 -2.81
CA ASN A 489 -7.00 -31.75 -4.16
C ASN A 489 -7.94 -32.98 -4.14
N GLY A 490 -8.97 -32.91 -3.30
CA GLY A 490 -9.97 -33.98 -3.12
C GLY A 490 -9.52 -35.16 -2.25
N ARG A 491 -8.24 -35.26 -1.89
CA ARG A 491 -7.71 -36.37 -1.07
C ARG A 491 -7.62 -35.96 0.40
N PRO A 492 -8.05 -36.80 1.36
CA PRO A 492 -7.81 -36.56 2.79
C PRO A 492 -6.32 -36.40 3.07
N LEU A 493 -5.94 -35.32 3.75
CA LEU A 493 -4.56 -35.03 4.12
C LEU A 493 -4.31 -35.30 5.60
N ARG A 494 -5.12 -34.70 6.48
CA ARG A 494 -5.00 -34.83 7.94
C ARG A 494 -6.23 -34.30 8.67
N THR A 495 -6.33 -34.61 9.96
CA THR A 495 -7.20 -33.90 10.91
C THR A 495 -6.34 -32.98 11.78
N VAL A 496 -6.81 -31.75 12.00
CA VAL A 496 -6.19 -30.76 12.88
C VAL A 496 -7.06 -30.65 14.14
N HIS A 497 -6.49 -31.03 15.28
CA HIS A 497 -7.12 -30.91 16.58
C HIS A 497 -6.86 -29.51 17.15
N VAL A 498 -7.92 -28.71 17.25
CA VAL A 498 -7.90 -27.35 17.80
C VAL A 498 -8.06 -27.43 19.31
N THR A 499 -7.03 -26.98 20.02
CA THR A 499 -6.89 -27.11 21.47
C THR A 499 -6.54 -25.78 22.15
N ALA A 500 -6.07 -24.80 21.37
CA ALA A 500 -5.66 -23.49 21.82
C ALA A 500 -5.92 -22.46 20.71
N ASP A 501 -6.02 -21.20 21.12
CA ASP A 501 -6.24 -20.07 20.23
C ASP A 501 -4.90 -19.68 19.61
N LYS A 502 -4.62 -20.16 18.38
CA LYS A 502 -3.33 -19.94 17.69
C LYS A 502 -3.40 -20.23 16.20
N LEU A 503 -2.26 -20.08 15.53
CA LEU A 503 -2.05 -20.50 14.15
C LEU A 503 -1.84 -22.02 14.06
N TYR A 504 -2.51 -22.66 13.11
CA TYR A 504 -2.38 -24.09 12.81
C TYR A 504 -1.94 -24.34 11.37
N THR A 505 -0.97 -25.23 11.17
CA THR A 505 -0.54 -25.66 9.83
C THR A 505 -1.49 -26.71 9.27
N LEU A 506 -2.16 -26.37 8.16
CA LEU A 506 -3.13 -27.25 7.49
C LEU A 506 -2.46 -28.16 6.46
N ALA A 507 -1.58 -27.58 5.64
CA ALA A 507 -0.88 -28.29 4.58
C ALA A 507 0.57 -27.78 4.45
N SER A 508 1.47 -28.67 4.05
CA SER A 508 2.87 -28.36 3.76
C SER A 508 3.36 -29.20 2.59
N GLN A 509 3.96 -28.55 1.61
CA GLN A 509 4.40 -29.13 0.34
C GLN A 509 5.92 -28.94 0.18
N LYS A 510 6.54 -29.66 -0.78
CA LYS A 510 7.99 -29.54 -1.02
C LYS A 510 8.35 -28.26 -1.79
N ARG A 511 7.45 -27.78 -2.64
CA ARG A 511 7.61 -26.57 -3.46
C ARG A 511 6.30 -25.77 -3.46
N PRO A 512 6.34 -24.45 -3.72
CA PRO A 512 5.14 -23.67 -3.95
C PRO A 512 4.38 -24.22 -5.16
N GLN A 513 3.11 -24.55 -4.97
CA GLN A 513 2.25 -25.03 -6.05
C GLN A 513 0.80 -24.66 -5.77
N GLU A 514 0.01 -24.61 -6.84
CA GLU A 514 -1.43 -24.40 -6.74
C GLU A 514 -2.09 -25.61 -6.10
N GLY A 515 -3.10 -25.36 -5.26
CA GLY A 515 -3.81 -26.39 -4.55
C GLY A 515 -5.23 -25.96 -4.17
N LEU A 516 -6.13 -26.94 -4.13
CA LEU A 516 -7.49 -26.78 -3.64
C LEU A 516 -7.62 -27.42 -2.27
N LEU A 517 -7.70 -26.59 -1.25
CA LEU A 517 -7.94 -27.01 0.13
C LEU A 517 -9.45 -27.06 0.39
N GLU A 518 -9.95 -28.16 0.94
CA GLU A 518 -11.31 -28.25 1.48
C GLU A 518 -11.24 -28.65 2.95
N LEU A 519 -11.87 -27.84 3.78
CA LEU A 519 -11.89 -27.96 5.23
C LEU A 519 -13.31 -28.25 5.70
N SER A 520 -13.47 -29.20 6.60
CA SER A 520 -14.73 -29.47 7.30
C SER A 520 -14.54 -29.26 8.79
N PHE A 521 -15.40 -28.46 9.41
CA PHE A 521 -15.26 -28.01 10.79
C PHE A 521 -16.28 -28.70 11.69
N THR A 522 -15.83 -29.04 12.89
CA THR A 522 -16.75 -29.26 14.01
C THR A 522 -17.46 -27.95 14.39
N PRO A 523 -18.77 -27.98 14.71
CA PRO A 523 -19.49 -26.80 15.13
C PRO A 523 -18.88 -26.15 16.38
N GLY A 524 -18.89 -24.82 16.43
CA GLY A 524 -18.35 -24.03 17.55
C GLY A 524 -16.92 -23.52 17.35
N LEU A 525 -16.17 -24.06 16.38
CA LEU A 525 -14.86 -23.52 16.01
C LEU A 525 -14.98 -22.15 15.33
N SER A 526 -14.03 -21.27 15.62
CA SER A 526 -13.90 -20.01 14.87
C SER A 526 -12.60 -19.96 14.09
N ALA A 527 -12.66 -19.38 12.89
CA ALA A 527 -11.52 -19.16 12.00
C ALA A 527 -11.41 -17.69 11.58
N TYR A 528 -10.18 -17.18 11.44
CA TYR A 528 -9.93 -15.74 11.26
C TYR A 528 -9.28 -15.41 9.91
N ALA A 529 -8.11 -16.00 9.63
CA ALA A 529 -7.38 -15.73 8.40
C ALA A 529 -6.54 -16.93 7.96
N PHE A 530 -6.41 -17.10 6.64
CA PHE A 530 -5.39 -17.96 6.06
C PHE A 530 -4.09 -17.19 5.87
N THR A 531 -2.99 -17.81 6.27
CA THR A 531 -1.64 -17.30 6.03
C THR A 531 -0.77 -18.36 5.37
N PHE A 532 0.30 -17.92 4.71
CA PHE A 532 1.04 -18.74 3.75
C PHE A 532 2.55 -18.71 4.01
N GLY A 533 3.23 -19.77 3.58
CA GLY A 533 4.67 -19.93 3.70
C GLY A 533 5.28 -20.71 2.55
#